data_AF-A0A2G8RGD7-F1
#
_entry.id   AF-A0A2G8RGD7-F1
#
_cell.length_a   1.000
_cell.length_b   1.000
_cell.length_c   1.000
_cell.angle_alpha   90.00
_cell.angle_beta   90.00
_cell.angle_gamma   90.00
#
_symmetry.space_group_name_H-M   'P 1'
#
loop_
_entity.id
_entity.type
_entity.pdbx_description
1 polymer ?
#
loop_
_entity_poly.entity_id
_entity_poly.type
_entity_poly.pdbx_seq_one_letter_code
_entity_poly.pdbx_strand_id
1 'polypeptide(L)'
;MNRFLGASAIFALLSACAMPPEGVDDASLAMFDAAVASIGCDMSSEEDYIPVELQTGLNRQQVLDIAAYKIETKDGVALSNGGFRLKTGACADTGLV
;
A
#
# COMPACT_ATOMS: atom_id res chain seq x y z
N MET A 1 37.86 -25.46 25.34
CA MET A 1 38.92 -24.56 24.86
C MET A 1 38.96 -24.69 23.34
N ASN A 2 38.91 -23.70 22.45
CA ASN A 2 39.15 -22.25 22.47
C ASN A 2 38.27 -21.64 21.34
N ARG A 3 37.40 -20.67 21.62
CA ARG A 3 37.60 -19.23 21.40
C ARG A 3 37.96 -18.84 19.95
N PHE A 4 36.97 -18.74 19.08
CA PHE A 4 37.03 -17.84 17.93
C PHE A 4 36.29 -16.54 18.25
N LEU A 5 37.10 -15.52 18.55
CA LEU A 5 36.71 -14.12 18.58
C LEU A 5 36.52 -13.61 17.14
N GLY A 6 35.51 -12.75 16.95
CA GLY A 6 35.68 -11.54 16.13
C GLY A 6 35.20 -11.62 14.68
N ALA A 7 34.00 -11.10 14.44
CA ALA A 7 33.76 -9.95 13.56
C ALA A 7 32.24 -9.68 13.53
N SER A 8 31.78 -8.83 14.44
CA SER A 8 30.44 -8.23 14.34
C SER A 8 30.38 -7.37 13.09
N ALA A 9 29.87 -7.93 12.00
CA ALA A 9 29.38 -7.16 10.88
C ALA A 9 28.11 -6.45 11.34
N ILE A 10 28.27 -5.21 11.81
CA ILE A 10 27.17 -4.27 12.01
C ILE A 10 26.68 -3.92 10.60
N PHE A 11 25.81 -4.76 10.04
CA PHE A 11 24.96 -4.37 8.93
C PHE A 11 24.01 -3.33 9.51
N ALA A 12 24.26 -2.06 9.19
CA ALA A 12 23.34 -0.98 9.45
C ALA A 12 21.99 -1.37 8.83
N LEU A 13 21.04 -1.68 9.71
CA LEU A 13 19.64 -1.84 9.38
C LEU A 13 19.14 -0.47 8.89
N LEU A 14 19.36 -0.17 7.62
CA LEU A 14 18.55 0.81 6.93
C LEU A 14 17.15 0.18 6.89
N SER A 15 16.37 0.45 7.93
CA SER A 15 14.93 0.25 7.88
C SER A 15 14.46 1.00 6.64
N ALA A 16 14.04 0.25 5.62
CA ALA A 16 13.36 0.79 4.46
C ALA A 16 12.04 1.40 4.97
N CYS A 17 12.10 2.66 5.41
CA CYS A 17 10.91 3.45 5.60
C CYS A 17 10.35 3.64 4.19
N ALA A 18 9.31 2.89 3.84
CA ALA A 18 8.56 3.15 2.63
C ALA A 18 8.10 4.60 2.70
N MET A 19 8.57 5.43 1.75
CA MET A 19 8.17 6.83 1.67
C MET A 19 6.92 6.92 0.79
N PRO A 20 5.97 7.79 1.13
CA PRO A 20 4.82 8.03 0.27
C PRO A 20 5.28 8.53 -1.12
N PRO A 21 4.51 8.23 -2.18
CA PRO A 21 4.85 8.64 -3.54
C PRO A 21 4.99 10.16 -3.71
N GLU A 22 5.71 10.59 -4.75
CA GLU A 22 5.84 12.01 -5.04
C GLU A 22 4.47 12.67 -5.33
N GLY A 23 4.26 13.85 -4.74
CA GLY A 23 3.00 14.58 -4.90
C GLY A 23 1.80 13.95 -4.21
N VAL A 24 2.02 12.99 -3.32
CA VAL A 24 0.99 12.37 -2.46
C VAL A 24 1.28 12.73 -1.02
N ASP A 25 0.33 13.40 -0.37
CA ASP A 25 0.36 13.70 1.05
C ASP A 25 -0.54 12.74 1.86
N ASP A 26 -0.51 12.85 3.19
CA ASP A 26 -1.30 11.99 4.08
C ASP A 26 -2.82 12.13 3.82
N ALA A 27 -3.27 13.33 3.43
CA ALA A 27 -4.66 13.57 3.07
C ALA A 27 -5.05 12.78 1.80
N SER A 28 -4.19 12.76 0.80
CA SER A 28 -4.36 11.99 -0.44
C SER A 28 -4.41 10.49 -0.16
N LEU A 29 -3.56 9.98 0.73
CA LEU A 29 -3.58 8.58 1.16
C LEU A 29 -4.90 8.21 1.85
N ALA A 30 -5.42 9.08 2.71
CA ALA A 30 -6.70 8.86 3.38
C ALA A 30 -7.88 8.93 2.41
N MET A 31 -7.84 9.84 1.43
CA MET A 31 -8.86 9.93 0.38
C MET A 31 -8.83 8.70 -0.53
N PHE A 32 -7.64 8.20 -0.87
CA PHE A 32 -7.50 6.93 -1.61
C PHE A 32 -8.16 5.78 -0.85
N ASP A 33 -7.90 5.65 0.46
CA ASP A 33 -8.49 4.57 1.26
C ASP A 33 -10.01 4.65 1.30
N ALA A 34 -10.56 5.84 1.46
CA ALA A 34 -12.00 6.07 1.42
C ALA A 34 -12.60 5.74 0.04
N ALA A 35 -11.93 6.15 -1.04
CA ALA A 35 -12.39 5.89 -2.40
C ALA A 35 -12.35 4.39 -2.74
N VAL A 36 -11.28 3.67 -2.37
CA VAL A 36 -11.20 2.21 -2.56
C VAL A 36 -12.26 1.48 -1.72
N ALA A 37 -12.52 1.93 -0.49
CA ALA A 37 -13.61 1.38 0.31
C ALA A 37 -14.99 1.63 -0.32
N SER A 38 -15.20 2.77 -0.98
CA SER A 38 -16.49 3.11 -1.61
C SER A 38 -16.86 2.18 -2.77
N ILE A 39 -15.88 1.57 -3.42
CA ILE A 39 -16.07 0.66 -4.56
C ILE A 39 -16.02 -0.82 -4.16
N GLY A 40 -15.87 -1.13 -2.88
CA GLY A 40 -15.86 -2.51 -2.38
C GLY A 40 -14.47 -3.09 -2.09
N CYS A 41 -13.49 -2.25 -1.79
CA CYS A 41 -12.14 -2.60 -1.31
C CYS A 41 -11.17 -3.20 -2.34
N ASP A 42 -11.65 -3.54 -3.53
CA ASP A 42 -10.86 -4.15 -4.60
C ASP A 42 -10.82 -3.23 -5.82
N MET A 43 -9.61 -2.91 -6.29
CA MET A 43 -9.37 -2.41 -7.63
C MET A 43 -8.90 -3.57 -8.50
N SER A 44 -9.86 -4.35 -9.00
CA SER A 44 -9.62 -5.62 -9.68
C SER A 44 -9.43 -5.47 -11.19
N SER A 45 -10.00 -4.41 -11.76
CA SER A 45 -10.04 -4.14 -13.20
C SER A 45 -9.64 -2.70 -13.49
N GLU A 46 -9.35 -2.37 -14.76
CA GLU A 46 -9.05 -0.98 -15.15
C GLU A 46 -10.20 0.00 -14.88
N GLU A 47 -11.45 -0.49 -14.91
CA GLU A 47 -12.64 0.33 -14.67
C GLU A 47 -12.73 0.80 -13.21
N ASP A 48 -12.16 0.03 -12.27
CA ASP A 48 -12.17 0.34 -10.84
C ASP A 48 -11.27 1.53 -10.47
N TYR A 49 -10.29 1.88 -11.33
CA TYR A 49 -9.40 3.03 -11.10
C TYR A 49 -10.10 4.37 -11.36
N ILE A 50 -11.02 4.41 -12.33
CA ILE A 50 -11.76 5.62 -12.72
C ILE A 50 -12.51 6.26 -11.53
N PRO A 51 -13.32 5.53 -10.75
CA PRO A 51 -14.01 6.12 -9.60
C PRO A 51 -13.03 6.57 -8.50
N VAL A 52 -11.87 5.94 -8.36
CA VAL A 52 -10.85 6.36 -7.37
C VAL A 52 -10.20 7.66 -7.81
N GLU A 53 -9.79 7.78 -9.08
CA GLU A 53 -9.27 9.02 -9.66
C GLU A 53 -10.27 10.17 -9.51
N LEU A 54 -11.55 9.93 -9.83
CA LEU A 54 -12.59 10.96 -9.76
C LEU A 54 -12.85 11.44 -8.33
N GLN A 55 -12.87 10.53 -7.35
CA GLN A 55 -13.14 10.87 -5.95
C GLN A 55 -11.96 11.56 -5.26
N THR A 56 -10.73 11.22 -5.65
CA THR A 56 -9.51 11.71 -5.02
C THR A 56 -8.89 12.91 -5.73
N GLY A 57 -9.19 13.10 -7.02
CA GLY A 57 -8.51 14.06 -7.88
C GLY A 57 -7.08 13.64 -8.29
N LEU A 58 -6.67 12.42 -7.93
CA LEU A 58 -5.36 11.86 -8.29
C LEU A 58 -5.35 11.42 -9.75
N ASN A 59 -4.19 11.55 -10.40
CA ASN A 59 -4.00 10.97 -11.71
C ASN A 59 -3.72 9.46 -11.63
N ARG A 60 -3.85 8.77 -12.77
CA ARG A 60 -3.62 7.32 -12.89
C ARG A 60 -2.30 6.86 -12.25
N GLN A 61 -1.19 7.57 -12.51
CA GLN A 61 0.11 7.16 -12.00
C GLN A 61 0.16 7.27 -10.48
N GLN A 62 -0.38 8.34 -9.91
CA GLN A 62 -0.45 8.50 -8.45
C GLN A 62 -1.30 7.40 -7.79
N VAL A 63 -2.43 7.02 -8.39
CA VAL A 63 -3.27 5.93 -7.88
C VAL A 63 -2.49 4.59 -7.88
N LEU A 64 -1.74 4.32 -8.96
CA LEU A 64 -0.90 3.12 -9.04
C LEU A 64 0.26 3.15 -8.04
N ASP A 65 0.91 4.29 -7.87
CA ASP A 65 2.02 4.46 -6.95
C ASP A 65 1.55 4.32 -5.48
N ILE A 66 0.36 4.82 -5.15
CA ILE A 66 -0.24 4.62 -3.82
C ILE A 66 -0.60 3.16 -3.60
N ALA A 67 -1.15 2.47 -4.60
CA ALA A 67 -1.45 1.04 -4.50
C ALA A 67 -0.17 0.22 -4.25
N ALA A 68 0.90 0.51 -4.99
CA ALA A 68 2.21 -0.11 -4.80
C ALA A 68 2.77 0.19 -3.39
N TYR A 69 2.76 1.46 -2.98
CA TYR A 69 3.17 1.89 -1.64
C TYR A 69 2.41 1.13 -0.55
N LYS A 70 1.09 0.98 -0.67
CA LYS A 70 0.26 0.23 0.30
C LYS A 70 0.56 -1.27 0.31
N ILE A 71 0.96 -1.85 -0.82
CA ILE A 71 1.45 -3.24 -0.84
C ILE A 71 2.77 -3.35 -0.07
N GLU A 72 3.70 -2.41 -0.29
CA GLU A 72 5.01 -2.39 0.38
C GLU A 72 4.90 -2.17 1.89
N THR A 73 3.97 -1.31 2.33
CA THR A 73 3.68 -1.07 3.76
C THR A 73 2.81 -2.15 4.40
N LYS A 74 2.35 -3.12 3.61
CA LYS A 74 1.43 -4.21 4.01
C LYS A 74 0.00 -3.79 4.30
N ASP A 75 -0.37 -2.55 3.97
CA ASP A 75 -1.73 -2.02 4.08
C ASP A 75 -2.65 -2.50 2.94
N GLY A 76 -2.09 -3.11 1.90
CA GLY A 76 -2.81 -3.75 0.81
C GLY A 76 -2.14 -5.04 0.33
N VAL A 77 -2.76 -5.70 -0.65
CA VAL A 77 -2.22 -6.88 -1.34
C VAL A 77 -2.49 -6.80 -2.84
N ALA A 78 -1.57 -7.36 -3.62
CA ALA A 78 -1.82 -7.63 -5.02
C ALA A 78 -2.81 -8.80 -5.16
N LEU A 79 -3.80 -8.64 -6.02
CA LEU A 79 -4.73 -9.70 -6.40
C LEU A 79 -4.10 -10.59 -7.48
N SER A 80 -4.59 -11.82 -7.62
CA SER A 80 -4.05 -12.81 -8.58
C SER A 80 -4.19 -12.37 -10.04
N ASN A 81 -5.13 -11.47 -10.32
CA ASN A 81 -5.36 -10.88 -11.63
C ASN A 81 -4.54 -9.60 -11.87
N GLY A 82 -3.63 -9.23 -10.97
CA GLY A 82 -2.82 -8.02 -11.05
C GLY A 82 -3.48 -6.76 -10.48
N GLY A 83 -4.67 -6.88 -9.89
CA GLY A 83 -5.34 -5.79 -9.18
C GLY A 83 -4.79 -5.53 -7.77
N PHE A 84 -5.46 -4.67 -7.02
CA PHE A 84 -5.13 -4.28 -5.65
C PHE A 84 -6.31 -4.49 -4.70
N ARG A 85 -6.06 -4.97 -3.49
CA ARG A 85 -7.02 -4.96 -2.38
C ARG A 85 -6.47 -4.17 -1.20
N LEU A 86 -7.27 -3.27 -0.67
CA LEU A 86 -7.00 -2.59 0.59
C LEU A 86 -7.30 -3.51 1.77
N LYS A 87 -6.49 -3.47 2.84
CA LYS A 87 -6.66 -4.28 4.06
C LYS A 87 -6.76 -3.46 5.34
N THR A 88 -6.90 -2.15 5.22
CA THR A 88 -6.92 -1.21 6.35
C THR A 88 -8.20 -0.40 6.34
N GLY A 89 -8.46 0.29 7.46
CA GLY A 89 -9.65 1.12 7.62
C GLY A 89 -10.94 0.32 7.45
N ALA A 90 -11.84 0.82 6.61
CA ALA A 90 -13.12 0.16 6.30
C ALA A 90 -12.96 -1.16 5.53
N CYS A 91 -11.77 -1.41 4.97
CA CYS A 91 -11.42 -2.63 4.23
C CYS A 91 -10.56 -3.60 5.06
N ALA A 92 -10.35 -3.33 6.34
CA ALA A 92 -9.78 -4.31 7.23
C ALA A 92 -10.77 -5.47 7.40
N ASP A 93 -10.36 -6.68 7.01
CA ASP A 93 -11.13 -7.91 7.23
C ASP A 93 -11.53 -8.00 8.71
N THR A 94 -12.75 -7.59 9.04
CA THR A 94 -13.42 -8.05 10.24
C THR A 94 -13.69 -9.53 9.99
N GLY A 95 -13.00 -10.42 10.70
CA GLY A 95 -13.21 -11.87 10.59
C GLY A 95 -14.63 -12.30 11.00
N LEU A 96 -15.63 -11.96 10.19
CA LEU A 96 -17.00 -12.44 10.27
C LEU A 96 -17.34 -13.09 8.93
N VAL A 97 -17.04 -14.39 8.88
CA VAL A 97 -17.89 -15.37 8.19
C VAL A 97 -19.28 -15.32 8.84
#